data_AF-W5USJ0-F1
#
_entry.id   AF-W5USJ0-F1
#
_cell.length_a   1.000
_cell.length_b   1.000
_cell.length_c   1.000
_cell.angle_alpha   90.00
_cell.angle_beta   90.00
_cell.angle_gamma   90.00
#
_symmetry.space_group_name_H-M   'P 1'
#
loop_
_entity.id
_entity.type
_entity.pdbx_description
1 polymer ?
#
loop_
_entity_poly.entity_id
_entity_poly.type
_entity_poly.pdbx_seq_one_letter_code
_entity_poly.pdbx_strand_id
1 'polypeptide(L)'
;MNTKIKKWFFKSAIFAGLFSAIGLVAYFKIQTPFKPVVYNYESYISKTGKERIDQDFNYREFGDLSEFTRAIEDNRTIAGVGSDFQIARLVQKKLLQKINYAKLFPNWDVAGAFKVSNNYSTLTKEAKQEFINKKRAAFVKMFRPEIVAHIDKYDKYMHDDQGKPIDVDHDGIPDHFWEFFIPYYTQDKVMAYTIGDYDVDGKDKNGHDIKVRKNMRKFMDKWSPEEKKEIQEKGIRFKDQSLAGIGTSLRQHGYKYFEWTESMFDNLLIGTEKLNEYGTEINEKNYKQIVDAFINYIGAISGHPYTDLKHNVFKTSGLELANSVIDPSLNQDVGLLYNGDALDANFSKDNYEILEEENTIRIIRPKNNLTLLDGWVILASTPEDTTDKLYHTLYESIFKGEDFTLDEMLKHTAVETKYNWKLNDETEKYEKQSGQGYSFDFSSVPSMENFDYINYTPTFQKSYDFFRKFYFNDDVATVKENEDGDEIYLLLNKDSQIITNPDDLTFDKVLANASDPKTLKSLNMYLTQQPEQTLRGNLPTEENKDEGRYSLTYTFLKPIDEHLLSLIRTYYTLKTKN
;
A
#
# COMPACT_ATOMS: atom_id res chain seq x y z
N MET A 1 27.38 11.19 71.49
CA MET A 1 27.07 11.88 70.21
C MET A 1 25.74 12.60 70.34
N ASN A 2 25.74 13.93 70.25
CA ASN A 2 24.61 14.81 70.53
C ASN A 2 23.39 14.47 69.64
N THR A 3 22.18 14.37 70.18
CA THR A 3 20.96 14.02 69.45
C THR A 3 20.67 14.96 68.27
N LYS A 4 21.15 16.21 68.35
CA LYS A 4 21.16 17.16 67.23
C LYS A 4 22.02 16.72 66.05
N ILE A 5 23.19 16.12 66.31
CA ILE A 5 24.11 15.65 65.26
C ILE A 5 23.52 14.43 64.52
N LYS A 6 22.88 13.50 65.24
CA LYS A 6 22.17 12.36 64.61
C LYS A 6 21.01 12.82 63.72
N LYS A 7 20.22 13.80 64.18
CA LYS A 7 19.15 14.40 63.36
C LYS A 7 19.70 15.15 62.15
N TRP A 8 20.84 15.82 62.27
CA TRP A 8 21.49 16.50 61.16
C TRP A 8 22.01 15.49 60.13
N PHE A 9 22.75 14.45 60.53
CA PHE A 9 23.19 13.38 59.63
C PHE A 9 22.05 12.66 58.93
N PHE A 10 20.96 12.35 59.64
CA PHE A 10 19.79 11.71 59.05
C PHE A 10 19.10 12.61 58.01
N LYS A 11 18.95 13.91 58.30
CA LYS A 11 18.42 14.89 57.33
C LYS A 11 19.35 15.05 56.13
N SER A 12 20.67 15.13 56.34
CA SER A 12 21.65 15.21 55.25
C SER A 12 21.67 13.94 54.39
N ALA A 13 21.50 12.76 54.99
CA ALA A 13 21.41 11.49 54.25
C ALA A 13 20.13 11.41 53.41
N ILE A 14 18.98 11.86 53.93
CA ILE A 14 17.73 11.95 53.15
C ILE A 14 17.89 12.95 52.01
N PHE A 15 18.51 14.11 52.26
CA PHE A 15 18.75 15.12 51.23
C PHE A 15 19.69 14.61 50.14
N ALA A 16 20.78 13.92 50.51
CA ALA A 16 21.69 13.28 49.56
C ALA A 16 21.00 12.13 48.78
N GLY A 17 20.10 11.38 49.42
CA GLY A 17 19.26 10.37 48.77
C GLY A 17 18.31 10.96 47.72
N LEU A 18 17.71 12.12 48.02
CA LEU A 18 16.86 12.87 47.09
C LEU A 18 17.66 13.43 45.91
N PHE A 19 18.83 14.01 46.15
CA PHE A 19 19.70 14.53 45.09
C PHE A 19 20.24 13.41 44.19
N SER A 20 20.59 12.26 44.75
CA SER A 20 21.00 11.09 43.96
C SER A 20 19.85 10.51 43.15
N ALA A 21 18.63 10.44 43.69
CA ALA A 21 17.45 10.02 42.94
C ALA A 21 17.10 10.98 41.79
N ILE A 22 17.13 12.30 42.04
CA ILE A 22 16.93 13.33 40.99
C ILE A 22 18.04 13.26 39.95
N GLY A 23 19.29 13.08 40.38
CA GLY A 23 20.44 12.89 39.50
C GLY A 23 20.32 11.63 38.64
N LEU A 24 19.84 10.52 39.22
CA LEU A 24 19.56 9.29 38.48
C LEU A 24 18.46 9.50 37.46
N VAL A 25 17.33 10.12 37.84
CA VAL A 25 16.21 10.38 36.92
C VAL A 25 16.62 11.34 35.81
N ALA A 26 17.40 12.38 36.11
CA ALA A 26 17.95 13.29 35.11
C ALA A 26 18.94 12.57 34.18
N TYR A 27 19.85 11.75 34.73
CA TYR A 27 20.77 10.93 33.95
C TYR A 27 20.01 9.95 33.04
N PHE A 28 19.02 9.24 33.56
CA PHE A 28 18.15 8.36 32.78
C PHE A 28 17.41 9.14 31.69
N LYS A 29 16.82 10.30 31.99
CA LYS A 29 16.10 11.12 31.00
C LYS A 29 17.04 11.70 29.91
N ILE A 30 18.30 11.95 30.25
CA ILE A 30 19.34 12.35 29.29
C ILE A 30 19.76 11.16 28.40
N GLN A 31 19.86 9.96 28.98
CA GLN A 31 20.23 8.73 28.26
C GLN A 31 19.07 8.13 27.44
N THR A 32 17.82 8.38 27.85
CA THR A 32 16.60 7.93 27.17
C THR A 32 15.69 9.15 26.92
N PRO A 33 16.01 9.99 25.92
CA PRO A 33 15.15 11.12 25.58
C PRO A 33 13.74 10.63 25.24
N PHE A 34 12.74 11.42 25.60
CA PHE A 34 11.36 11.15 25.20
C PHE A 34 11.29 11.14 23.67
N LYS A 35 10.81 10.03 23.10
CA LYS A 35 10.58 9.89 21.67
C LYS A 35 9.14 10.25 21.35
N PRO A 36 8.90 11.30 20.53
CA PRO A 36 7.55 11.59 20.03
C PRO A 36 6.98 10.39 19.29
N VAL A 37 5.67 10.23 19.33
CA VAL A 37 5.00 9.07 18.74
C VAL A 37 4.62 9.37 17.29
N VAL A 38 4.91 8.43 16.40
CA VAL A 38 4.45 8.44 14.99
C VAL A 38 3.63 7.18 14.72
N TYR A 39 2.57 7.31 13.93
CA TYR A 39 1.66 6.20 13.61
C TYR A 39 1.75 5.80 12.14
N ASN A 40 1.55 4.51 11.86
CA ASN A 40 1.39 4.00 10.50
C ASN A 40 0.46 2.78 10.53
N TYR A 41 -0.06 2.37 9.37
CA TYR A 41 -0.81 1.13 9.27
C TYR A 41 0.08 -0.09 9.59
N GLU A 42 -0.55 -1.20 9.99
CA GLU A 42 0.14 -2.48 10.13
C GLU A 42 0.79 -2.92 8.81
N SER A 43 2.02 -3.44 8.88
CA SER A 43 2.79 -3.94 7.73
C SER A 43 2.97 -2.94 6.57
N TYR A 44 2.93 -1.64 6.86
CA TYR A 44 3.00 -0.55 5.87
C TYR A 44 4.38 0.13 5.78
N ILE A 45 5.40 -0.53 6.32
CA ILE A 45 6.81 -0.12 6.21
C ILE A 45 7.71 -1.36 6.33
N SER A 46 8.85 -1.38 5.65
CA SER A 46 9.86 -2.42 5.83
C SER A 46 10.37 -2.46 7.27
N LYS A 47 10.86 -3.62 7.70
CA LYS A 47 11.46 -3.80 9.02
C LYS A 47 12.62 -2.82 9.26
N THR A 48 13.51 -2.66 8.28
CA THR A 48 14.64 -1.73 8.36
C THR A 48 14.15 -0.28 8.46
N GLY A 49 13.13 0.09 7.69
CA GLY A 49 12.51 1.41 7.76
C GLY A 49 11.93 1.70 9.15
N LYS A 50 11.18 0.74 9.72
CA LYS A 50 10.65 0.81 11.08
C LYS A 50 11.75 0.99 12.12
N GLU A 51 12.79 0.18 12.06
CA GLU A 51 13.93 0.25 12.97
C GLU A 51 14.64 1.61 12.92
N ARG A 52 14.76 2.22 11.72
CA ARG A 52 15.31 3.58 11.56
C ARG A 52 14.41 4.65 12.16
N ILE A 53 13.09 4.57 11.96
CA ILE A 53 12.16 5.50 12.59
C ILE A 53 12.21 5.39 14.12
N ASP A 54 12.26 4.15 14.63
CA ASP A 54 12.31 3.86 16.06
C ASP A 54 13.58 4.37 16.75
N GLN A 55 14.63 4.76 16.02
CA GLN A 55 15.80 5.41 16.61
C GLN A 55 15.43 6.77 17.21
N ASP A 56 14.58 7.52 16.51
CA ASP A 56 14.27 8.92 16.82
C ASP A 56 12.86 9.13 17.36
N PHE A 57 11.94 8.23 17.02
CA PHE A 57 10.52 8.29 17.34
C PHE A 57 10.05 6.99 17.99
N ASN A 58 8.85 7.00 18.56
CA ASN A 58 8.17 5.81 19.03
C ASN A 58 7.16 5.41 17.94
N TYR A 59 7.53 4.46 17.08
CA TYR A 59 6.69 4.03 15.99
C TYR A 59 5.56 3.13 16.50
N ARG A 60 4.34 3.40 16.06
CA ARG A 60 3.12 2.66 16.42
C ARG A 60 2.37 2.25 15.17
N GLU A 61 1.89 1.02 15.19
CA GLU A 61 1.00 0.49 14.16
C GLU A 61 -0.45 0.59 14.61
N PHE A 62 -1.37 0.72 13.64
CA PHE A 62 -2.80 0.65 13.88
C PHE A 62 -3.50 -0.15 12.78
N GLY A 63 -4.49 -0.96 13.15
CA GLY A 63 -5.36 -1.68 12.20
C GLY A 63 -6.60 -0.90 11.79
N ASP A 64 -7.02 0.10 12.58
CA ASP A 64 -8.22 0.92 12.32
C ASP A 64 -7.87 2.43 12.34
N LEU A 65 -8.24 3.14 11.28
CA LEU A 65 -7.98 4.56 11.09
C LEU A 65 -8.51 5.47 12.22
N SER A 66 -9.52 5.01 12.96
CA SER A 66 -10.05 5.68 14.15
C SER A 66 -9.06 5.70 15.32
N GLU A 67 -8.10 4.78 15.40
CA GLU A 67 -7.04 4.80 16.41
C GLU A 67 -6.09 5.96 16.17
N PHE A 68 -5.61 6.14 14.93
CA PHE A 68 -4.78 7.27 14.56
C PHE A 68 -5.53 8.60 14.73
N THR A 69 -6.80 8.66 14.29
CA THR A 69 -7.64 9.86 14.48
C THR A 69 -7.73 10.27 15.95
N ARG A 70 -8.00 9.32 16.85
CA ARG A 70 -8.04 9.57 18.31
C ARG A 70 -6.68 10.01 18.85
N ALA A 71 -5.58 9.42 18.36
CA ALA A 71 -4.25 9.82 18.78
C ALA A 71 -3.93 11.28 18.40
N ILE A 72 -4.40 11.75 17.24
CA ILE A 72 -4.28 13.16 16.82
C ILE A 72 -5.11 14.05 17.74
N GLU A 73 -6.40 13.73 17.94
CA GLU A 73 -7.32 14.53 18.75
C GLU A 73 -6.87 14.66 20.20
N ASP A 74 -6.25 13.60 20.75
CA ASP A 74 -5.69 13.58 22.11
C ASP A 74 -4.27 14.20 22.20
N ASN A 75 -3.71 14.73 21.10
CA ASN A 75 -2.32 15.22 21.01
C ASN A 75 -1.27 14.19 21.46
N ARG A 76 -1.50 12.90 21.16
CA ARG A 76 -0.62 11.78 21.52
C ARG A 76 0.37 11.38 20.43
N THR A 77 0.31 12.03 19.27
CA THR A 77 1.19 11.80 18.12
C THR A 77 1.61 13.12 17.50
N ILE A 78 2.68 13.12 16.71
CA ILE A 78 3.16 14.29 15.95
C ILE A 78 2.98 14.13 14.44
N ALA A 79 2.83 12.89 13.95
CA ALA A 79 2.78 12.56 12.54
C ALA A 79 2.30 11.12 12.34
N GLY A 80 1.89 10.81 11.12
CA GLY A 80 1.61 9.43 10.73
C GLY A 80 1.05 9.32 9.33
N VAL A 81 0.71 8.10 8.94
CA VAL A 81 0.04 7.82 7.66
C VAL A 81 -1.47 7.86 7.85
N GLY A 82 -2.15 8.60 7.00
CA GLY A 82 -3.61 8.64 6.96
C GLY A 82 -4.13 8.52 5.52
N SER A 83 -5.41 8.20 5.37
CA SER A 83 -6.07 8.19 4.07
C SER A 83 -6.54 9.58 3.67
N ASP A 84 -6.48 9.88 2.38
CA ASP A 84 -6.89 11.13 1.75
C ASP A 84 -8.18 11.79 2.32
N PHE A 85 -9.27 11.03 2.49
CA PHE A 85 -10.52 11.57 3.05
C PHE A 85 -10.40 11.98 4.53
N GLN A 86 -9.57 11.28 5.30
CA GLN A 86 -9.26 11.63 6.69
C GLN A 86 -8.35 12.85 6.72
N ILE A 87 -7.30 12.87 5.90
CA ILE A 87 -6.39 14.01 5.74
C ILE A 87 -7.19 15.27 5.41
N ALA A 88 -8.14 15.19 4.48
CA ALA A 88 -9.02 16.31 4.14
C ALA A 88 -9.77 16.84 5.37
N ARG A 89 -10.37 15.98 6.21
CA ARG A 89 -10.99 16.44 7.47
C ARG A 89 -9.98 17.07 8.44
N LEU A 90 -8.78 16.53 8.55
CA LEU A 90 -7.74 17.09 9.42
C LEU A 90 -7.29 18.48 8.95
N VAL A 91 -7.22 18.71 7.64
CA VAL A 91 -6.96 20.03 7.04
C VAL A 91 -8.11 20.99 7.35
N GLN A 92 -9.37 20.57 7.20
CA GLN A 92 -10.53 21.41 7.50
C GLN A 92 -10.57 21.85 8.98
N LYS A 93 -10.08 20.98 9.87
CA LYS A 93 -9.88 21.26 11.30
C LYS A 93 -8.61 22.06 11.63
N LYS A 94 -7.78 22.37 10.62
CA LYS A 94 -6.49 23.08 10.77
C LYS A 94 -5.51 22.36 11.71
N LEU A 95 -5.55 21.03 11.70
CA LEU A 95 -4.70 20.17 12.55
C LEU A 95 -3.38 19.78 11.88
N LEU A 96 -3.21 20.05 10.59
CA LEU A 96 -2.02 19.70 9.81
C LEU A 96 -1.22 20.95 9.45
N GLN A 97 0.10 20.82 9.40
CA GLN A 97 0.99 21.82 8.79
C GLN A 97 1.27 21.48 7.32
N LYS A 98 1.68 22.49 6.55
CA LYS A 98 2.12 22.30 5.16
C LYS A 98 3.45 21.54 5.11
N ILE A 99 3.61 20.67 4.12
CA ILE A 99 4.80 19.88 3.90
C ILE A 99 5.89 20.71 3.21
N ASN A 100 7.10 20.62 3.73
CA ASN A 100 8.29 21.24 3.14
C ASN A 100 9.14 20.18 2.44
N TYR A 101 8.85 19.93 1.17
CA TYR A 101 9.58 18.97 0.35
C TYR A 101 11.07 19.31 0.21
N ALA A 102 11.47 20.59 0.33
CA ALA A 102 12.89 20.95 0.28
C ALA A 102 13.67 20.49 1.51
N LYS A 103 13.00 20.31 2.66
CA LYS A 103 13.61 19.73 3.86
C LYS A 103 13.62 18.20 3.80
N LEU A 104 12.55 17.59 3.25
CA LEU A 104 12.46 16.15 3.04
C LEU A 104 13.47 15.65 1.99
N PHE A 105 13.63 16.37 0.87
CA PHE A 105 14.50 16.02 -0.25
C PHE A 105 15.55 17.12 -0.47
N PRO A 106 16.54 17.27 0.43
CA PRO A 106 17.46 18.40 0.43
C PRO A 106 18.34 18.49 -0.84
N ASN A 107 18.61 17.33 -1.46
CA ASN A 107 19.49 17.20 -2.62
C ASN A 107 18.73 17.08 -3.94
N TRP A 108 17.39 17.09 -3.93
CA TRP A 108 16.60 17.00 -5.14
C TRP A 108 16.29 18.38 -5.71
N ASP A 109 16.83 18.70 -6.88
CA ASP A 109 16.62 20.00 -7.53
C ASP A 109 15.15 20.38 -7.68
N VAL A 110 14.28 19.40 -7.98
CA VAL A 110 12.83 19.61 -8.11
C VAL A 110 12.23 20.08 -6.78
N ALA A 111 12.67 19.49 -5.67
CA ALA A 111 12.23 19.89 -4.32
C ALA A 111 12.76 21.27 -3.92
N GLY A 112 13.82 21.78 -4.55
CA GLY A 112 14.32 23.13 -4.35
C GLY A 112 13.27 24.23 -4.55
N ALA A 113 12.24 23.99 -5.36
CA ALA A 113 11.12 24.92 -5.56
C ALA A 113 10.30 25.21 -4.28
N PHE A 114 10.42 24.37 -3.25
CA PHE A 114 9.72 24.49 -1.98
C PHE A 114 10.50 25.31 -0.92
N LYS A 115 11.73 25.73 -1.24
CA LYS A 115 12.53 26.57 -0.34
C LYS A 115 11.86 27.93 -0.19
N VAL A 116 11.31 28.20 1.00
CA VAL A 116 10.70 29.48 1.34
C VAL A 116 11.79 30.54 1.45
N SER A 117 11.64 31.65 0.72
CA SER A 117 12.58 32.77 0.79
C SER A 117 12.39 33.57 2.08
N ASN A 118 13.48 34.11 2.63
CA ASN A 118 13.45 34.96 3.84
C ASN A 118 12.54 36.19 3.73
N ASN A 119 12.26 36.64 2.50
CA ASN A 119 11.37 37.77 2.25
C ASN A 119 9.92 37.36 1.94
N TYR A 120 9.54 36.08 2.03
CA TYR A 120 8.21 35.58 1.66
C TYR A 120 7.06 36.37 2.31
N SER A 121 7.18 36.70 3.60
CA SER A 121 6.19 37.46 4.36
C SER A 121 5.94 38.88 3.82
N THR A 122 6.91 39.43 3.10
CA THR A 122 6.88 40.78 2.50
C THR A 122 6.50 40.80 1.02
N LEU A 123 6.35 39.63 0.39
CA LEU A 123 5.96 39.53 -1.01
C LEU A 123 4.53 40.03 -1.23
N THR A 124 4.28 40.57 -2.43
CA THR A 124 2.91 40.86 -2.88
C THR A 124 2.12 39.57 -3.05
N LYS A 125 0.80 39.66 -3.07
CA LYS A 125 -0.07 38.49 -3.26
C LYS A 125 0.24 37.76 -4.58
N GLU A 126 0.53 38.51 -5.63
CA GLU A 126 0.89 37.97 -6.95
C GLU A 126 2.21 37.19 -6.91
N ALA A 127 3.22 37.74 -6.23
CA ALA A 127 4.52 37.08 -6.08
C ALA A 127 4.43 35.82 -5.20
N LYS A 128 3.60 35.84 -4.15
CA LYS A 128 3.29 34.63 -3.37
C LYS A 128 2.57 33.59 -4.23
N GLN A 129 1.60 33.99 -5.05
CA GLN A 129 0.90 33.07 -5.96
C GLN A 129 1.86 32.47 -7.00
N GLU A 130 2.80 33.25 -7.52
CA GLU A 130 3.84 32.73 -8.42
C GLU A 130 4.71 31.67 -7.71
N PHE A 131 5.03 31.88 -6.43
CA PHE A 131 5.73 30.88 -5.62
C PHE A 131 4.91 29.61 -5.43
N ILE A 132 3.60 29.71 -5.12
CA ILE A 132 2.70 28.54 -5.06
C ILE A 132 2.67 27.80 -6.39
N ASN A 133 2.59 28.52 -7.52
CA ASN A 133 2.59 27.91 -8.86
C ASN A 133 3.90 27.16 -9.16
N LYS A 134 5.05 27.67 -8.69
CA LYS A 134 6.35 26.98 -8.80
C LYS A 134 6.39 25.70 -7.97
N LYS A 135 5.93 25.75 -6.71
CA LYS A 135 5.80 24.54 -5.87
C LYS A 135 4.90 23.50 -6.53
N ARG A 136 3.76 23.94 -7.07
CA ARG A 136 2.83 23.06 -7.78
C ARG A 136 3.45 22.42 -9.02
N ALA A 137 4.18 23.18 -9.84
CA ALA A 137 4.87 22.63 -11.00
C ALA A 137 5.95 21.61 -10.61
N ALA A 138 6.61 21.78 -9.46
CA ALA A 138 7.53 20.80 -8.91
C ALA A 138 6.79 19.55 -8.41
N PHE A 139 5.68 19.71 -7.67
CA PHE A 139 4.84 18.60 -7.21
C PHE A 139 4.39 17.71 -8.37
N VAL A 140 3.90 18.30 -9.46
CA VAL A 140 3.47 17.56 -10.68
C VAL A 140 4.61 16.77 -11.33
N LYS A 141 5.87 17.17 -11.15
CA LYS A 141 7.03 16.43 -11.66
C LYS A 141 7.45 15.26 -10.75
N MET A 142 7.08 15.28 -9.48
CA MET A 142 7.45 14.24 -8.50
C MET A 142 6.51 13.04 -8.58
N PHE A 143 5.21 13.31 -8.73
CA PHE A 143 4.16 12.31 -8.60
C PHE A 143 3.54 11.94 -9.94
N ARG A 144 2.91 10.76 -9.97
CA ARG A 144 2.18 10.29 -11.16
C ARG A 144 1.01 11.21 -11.53
N PRO A 145 0.71 11.39 -12.84
CA PRO A 145 -0.42 12.21 -13.28
C PRO A 145 -1.75 11.80 -12.66
N GLU A 146 -1.99 10.50 -12.50
CA GLU A 146 -3.24 9.97 -11.92
C GLU A 146 -3.39 10.34 -10.44
N ILE A 147 -2.27 10.41 -9.71
CA ILE A 147 -2.22 10.83 -8.31
C ILE A 147 -2.49 12.33 -8.20
N VAL A 148 -1.83 13.14 -9.02
CA VAL A 148 -2.10 14.60 -9.07
C VAL A 148 -3.58 14.86 -9.35
N ALA A 149 -4.14 14.20 -10.37
CA ALA A 149 -5.54 14.35 -10.73
C ALA A 149 -6.49 13.86 -9.63
N HIS A 150 -6.11 12.85 -8.86
CA HIS A 150 -6.88 12.37 -7.70
C HIS A 150 -6.88 13.39 -6.57
N ILE A 151 -5.71 13.92 -6.22
CA ILE A 151 -5.53 14.93 -5.17
C ILE A 151 -6.30 16.22 -5.49
N ASP A 152 -6.32 16.65 -6.75
CA ASP A 152 -7.05 17.86 -7.17
C ASP A 152 -8.55 17.78 -6.93
N LYS A 153 -9.13 16.57 -6.90
CA LYS A 153 -10.56 16.39 -6.60
C LYS A 153 -10.91 16.80 -5.17
N TYR A 154 -9.92 16.88 -4.28
CA TYR A 154 -10.11 17.28 -2.89
C TYR A 154 -10.05 18.79 -2.66
N ASP A 155 -9.55 19.59 -3.61
CA ASP A 155 -9.45 21.05 -3.45
C ASP A 155 -10.82 21.70 -3.18
N LYS A 156 -11.91 21.11 -3.69
CA LYS A 156 -13.27 21.59 -3.40
C LYS A 156 -13.67 21.47 -1.92
N TYR A 157 -13.02 20.59 -1.14
CA TYR A 157 -13.25 20.44 0.29
C TYR A 157 -12.29 21.28 1.15
N MET A 158 -11.47 22.15 0.55
CA MET A 158 -10.52 23.02 1.26
C MET A 158 -11.20 24.25 1.87
N HIS A 159 -12.24 23.98 2.66
CA HIS A 159 -13.01 24.97 3.40
C HIS A 159 -13.24 24.45 4.82
N ASP A 160 -13.16 25.33 5.82
CA ASP A 160 -13.51 24.98 7.20
C ASP A 160 -15.02 24.74 7.37
N ASP A 161 -15.45 24.33 8.56
CA ASP A 161 -16.85 24.00 8.84
C ASP A 161 -17.79 25.23 8.71
N GLN A 162 -17.25 26.45 8.61
CA GLN A 162 -17.99 27.68 8.32
C GLN A 162 -18.02 28.03 6.81
N GLY A 163 -17.41 27.19 5.97
CA GLY A 163 -17.31 27.41 4.52
C GLY A 163 -16.25 28.44 4.12
N LYS A 164 -15.35 28.84 5.02
CA LYS A 164 -14.25 29.75 4.70
C LYS A 164 -13.09 28.96 4.09
N PRO A 165 -12.45 29.46 3.00
CA PRO A 165 -11.25 28.83 2.46
C PRO A 165 -10.16 28.64 3.52
N ILE A 166 -9.47 27.50 3.45
CA ILE A 166 -8.33 27.21 4.34
C ILE A 166 -7.14 28.08 3.94
N ASP A 167 -6.49 28.68 4.94
CA ASP A 167 -5.28 29.50 4.84
C ASP A 167 -4.59 29.41 6.21
N VAL A 168 -3.80 28.34 6.40
CA VAL A 168 -3.21 27.99 7.72
C VAL A 168 -2.00 28.83 8.07
N ASP A 169 -1.29 29.39 7.09
CA ASP A 169 -0.13 30.28 7.30
C ASP A 169 -0.50 31.77 7.21
N HIS A 170 -1.77 32.08 6.97
CA HIS A 170 -2.34 33.43 6.94
C HIS A 170 -1.66 34.34 5.92
N ASP A 171 -1.25 33.76 4.79
CA ASP A 171 -0.50 34.46 3.77
C ASP A 171 -1.41 35.22 2.77
N GLY A 172 -2.72 34.99 2.86
CA GLY A 172 -3.76 35.61 2.03
C GLY A 172 -4.07 34.85 0.74
N ILE A 173 -3.50 33.66 0.56
CA ILE A 173 -3.74 32.73 -0.54
C ILE A 173 -4.44 31.49 0.04
N PRO A 174 -5.55 31.03 -0.57
CA PRO A 174 -6.16 29.76 -0.20
C PRO A 174 -5.19 28.59 -0.41
N ASP A 175 -5.11 27.72 0.58
CA ASP A 175 -4.29 26.52 0.54
C ASP A 175 -4.90 25.44 -0.34
N HIS A 176 -4.05 24.58 -0.89
CA HIS A 176 -4.46 23.43 -1.68
C HIS A 176 -4.21 22.12 -0.94
N PHE A 177 -5.00 21.09 -1.25
CA PHE A 177 -4.94 19.81 -0.54
C PHE A 177 -3.55 19.14 -0.62
N TRP A 178 -2.89 19.25 -1.78
CA TRP A 178 -1.56 18.70 -2.02
C TRP A 178 -0.46 19.28 -1.11
N GLU A 179 -0.71 20.41 -0.44
CA GLU A 179 0.28 21.04 0.44
C GLU A 179 0.41 20.36 1.81
N PHE A 180 -0.51 19.46 2.20
CA PHE A 180 -0.65 19.00 3.59
C PHE A 180 -0.16 17.58 3.88
N PHE A 181 0.29 16.83 2.88
CA PHE A 181 0.77 15.47 3.07
C PHE A 181 1.77 15.06 2.00
N ILE A 182 2.55 14.02 2.29
CA ILE A 182 3.43 13.36 1.32
C ILE A 182 2.67 12.14 0.80
N PRO A 183 2.21 12.12 -0.48
CA PRO A 183 1.62 10.93 -1.08
C PRO A 183 2.56 9.74 -0.90
N TYR A 184 2.02 8.63 -0.42
CA TYR A 184 2.80 7.44 -0.07
C TYR A 184 2.45 6.30 -1.03
N TYR A 185 1.29 5.67 -0.83
CA TYR A 185 0.80 4.58 -1.67
C TYR A 185 -0.60 4.85 -2.21
N THR A 186 -0.89 4.27 -3.36
CA THR A 186 -2.24 4.26 -3.95
C THR A 186 -2.69 2.82 -4.15
N GLN A 187 -3.98 2.57 -3.96
CA GLN A 187 -4.56 1.23 -4.08
C GLN A 187 -5.93 1.28 -4.72
N ASP A 188 -6.22 0.30 -5.58
CA ASP A 188 -7.53 0.06 -6.19
C ASP A 188 -8.24 -1.10 -5.48
N LYS A 189 -9.57 -1.05 -5.37
CA LYS A 189 -10.34 -2.23 -4.95
C LYS A 189 -10.39 -3.28 -6.06
N VAL A 190 -10.26 -4.54 -5.65
CA VAL A 190 -10.36 -5.71 -6.53
C VAL A 190 -11.15 -6.82 -5.85
N MET A 191 -11.88 -7.61 -6.64
CA MET A 191 -12.39 -8.89 -6.17
C MET A 191 -11.37 -9.97 -6.52
N ALA A 192 -10.67 -10.47 -5.51
CA ALA A 192 -9.76 -11.59 -5.62
C ALA A 192 -10.51 -12.90 -5.42
N TYR A 193 -10.19 -13.92 -6.21
CA TYR A 193 -10.81 -15.23 -6.10
C TYR A 193 -9.79 -16.35 -6.30
N THR A 194 -9.99 -17.42 -5.54
CA THR A 194 -9.13 -18.61 -5.51
C THR A 194 -9.17 -19.37 -6.83
N ILE A 195 -8.00 -19.77 -7.33
CA ILE A 195 -7.84 -20.64 -8.52
C ILE A 195 -6.80 -21.75 -8.34
N GLY A 196 -5.98 -21.64 -7.29
CA GLY A 196 -4.78 -22.45 -7.14
C GLY A 196 -4.98 -23.83 -6.54
N ASP A 197 -3.85 -24.53 -6.51
CA ASP A 197 -3.67 -25.83 -5.89
C ASP A 197 -2.55 -25.75 -4.86
N TYR A 198 -2.46 -26.77 -4.00
CA TYR A 198 -1.43 -26.87 -2.97
C TYR A 198 -0.91 -28.30 -2.84
N ASP A 199 0.33 -28.43 -2.36
CA ASP A 199 0.97 -29.72 -2.17
C ASP A 199 0.79 -30.22 -0.73
N VAL A 200 0.47 -31.50 -0.59
CA VAL A 200 0.50 -32.19 0.71
C VAL A 200 1.37 -33.43 0.66
N ASP A 201 2.00 -33.76 1.79
CA ASP A 201 2.71 -35.02 1.91
C ASP A 201 1.74 -36.20 1.81
N GLY A 202 2.13 -37.19 1.02
CA GLY A 202 1.40 -38.42 0.83
C GLY A 202 2.35 -39.58 0.58
N LYS A 203 1.77 -40.77 0.43
CA LYS A 203 2.50 -42.00 0.09
C LYS A 203 2.03 -42.52 -1.26
N ASP A 204 2.96 -42.92 -2.12
CA ASP A 204 2.62 -43.65 -3.34
C ASP A 204 2.08 -45.06 -3.02
N LYS A 205 1.72 -45.82 -4.05
CA LYS A 205 1.21 -47.20 -3.89
C LYS A 205 2.22 -48.16 -3.25
N ASN A 206 3.49 -47.80 -3.18
CA ASN A 206 4.59 -48.59 -2.64
C ASN A 206 5.08 -48.08 -1.27
N GLY A 207 4.48 -47.01 -0.73
CA GLY A 207 4.86 -46.41 0.56
C GLY A 207 5.98 -45.37 0.50
N HIS A 208 6.39 -44.92 -0.69
CA HIS A 208 7.35 -43.83 -0.86
C HIS A 208 6.67 -42.47 -0.63
N ASP A 209 7.39 -41.53 -0.01
CA ASP A 209 6.92 -40.15 0.14
C ASP A 209 6.78 -39.46 -1.22
N ILE A 210 5.61 -38.87 -1.45
CA ILE A 210 5.30 -38.07 -2.64
C ILE A 210 4.57 -36.80 -2.22
N LYS A 211 4.69 -35.74 -3.02
CA LYS A 211 3.78 -34.59 -2.94
C LYS A 211 2.51 -34.89 -3.73
N VAL A 212 1.37 -34.76 -3.09
CA VAL A 212 0.05 -34.91 -3.71
C VAL A 212 -0.55 -33.54 -3.91
N ARG A 213 -0.77 -33.17 -5.16
CA ARG A 213 -1.43 -31.91 -5.55
C ARG A 213 -2.92 -31.97 -5.20
N LYS A 214 -3.42 -30.98 -4.46
CA LYS A 214 -4.82 -30.84 -4.07
C LYS A 214 -5.37 -29.49 -4.50
N ASN A 215 -6.65 -29.46 -4.85
CA ASN A 215 -7.37 -28.22 -5.08
C ASN A 215 -7.42 -27.40 -3.80
N MET A 216 -7.15 -26.10 -3.88
CA MET A 216 -7.20 -25.20 -2.72
C MET A 216 -8.61 -25.13 -2.11
N ARG A 217 -9.66 -25.37 -2.92
CA ARG A 217 -11.05 -25.40 -2.45
C ARG A 217 -11.80 -26.62 -2.97
N LYS A 218 -12.62 -27.24 -2.11
CA LYS A 218 -13.37 -28.48 -2.41
C LYS A 218 -14.36 -28.34 -3.58
N PHE A 219 -14.88 -27.15 -3.85
CA PHE A 219 -15.82 -26.99 -4.96
C PHE A 219 -15.13 -27.16 -6.33
N MET A 220 -13.82 -26.91 -6.40
CA MET A 220 -13.00 -27.06 -7.60
C MET A 220 -12.83 -28.53 -8.01
N ASP A 221 -13.09 -29.49 -7.10
CA ASP A 221 -13.15 -30.93 -7.44
C ASP A 221 -14.23 -31.24 -8.49
N LYS A 222 -15.16 -30.31 -8.72
CA LYS A 222 -16.24 -30.43 -9.70
C LYS A 222 -15.91 -29.84 -11.06
N TRP A 223 -14.82 -29.07 -11.18
CA TRP A 223 -14.39 -28.53 -12.47
C TRP A 223 -13.87 -29.64 -13.36
N SER A 224 -14.18 -29.59 -14.65
CA SER A 224 -13.49 -30.46 -15.60
C SER A 224 -12.01 -30.07 -15.69
N PRO A 225 -11.12 -30.98 -16.12
CA PRO A 225 -9.71 -30.63 -16.34
C PRO A 225 -9.53 -29.42 -17.28
N GLU A 226 -10.36 -29.31 -18.31
CA GLU A 226 -10.35 -28.21 -19.28
C GLU A 226 -10.84 -26.90 -18.66
N GLU A 227 -11.93 -26.93 -17.90
CA GLU A 227 -12.46 -25.75 -17.18
C GLU A 227 -11.43 -25.23 -16.17
N LYS A 228 -10.84 -26.15 -15.39
CA LYS A 228 -9.81 -25.80 -14.41
C LYS A 228 -8.60 -25.14 -15.08
N LYS A 229 -8.10 -25.74 -16.17
CA LYS A 229 -6.98 -25.19 -16.94
C LYS A 229 -7.33 -23.81 -17.49
N GLU A 230 -8.52 -23.63 -18.07
CA GLU A 230 -8.96 -22.35 -18.61
C GLU A 230 -9.04 -21.27 -17.51
N ILE A 231 -9.62 -21.57 -16.35
CA ILE A 231 -9.72 -20.63 -15.23
C ILE A 231 -8.34 -20.29 -14.68
N GLN A 232 -7.46 -21.28 -14.52
CA GLN A 232 -6.11 -21.07 -14.03
C GLN A 232 -5.27 -20.22 -14.98
N GLU A 233 -5.36 -20.45 -16.30
CA GLU A 233 -4.58 -19.72 -17.30
C GLU A 233 -5.17 -18.33 -17.62
N LYS A 234 -6.49 -18.24 -17.80
CA LYS A 234 -7.16 -17.06 -18.36
C LYS A 234 -8.09 -16.35 -17.39
N GLY A 235 -8.53 -16.99 -16.31
CA GLY A 235 -9.57 -16.47 -15.42
C GLY A 235 -10.99 -16.66 -15.94
N ILE A 236 -11.97 -16.38 -15.08
CA ILE A 236 -13.41 -16.49 -15.37
C ILE A 236 -13.84 -15.33 -16.28
N ARG A 237 -14.65 -15.62 -17.31
CA ARG A 237 -15.25 -14.57 -18.15
C ARG A 237 -16.50 -13.99 -17.50
N PHE A 238 -16.47 -12.69 -17.17
CA PHE A 238 -17.57 -11.96 -16.55
C PHE A 238 -18.44 -11.28 -17.62
N LYS A 239 -19.77 -11.40 -17.50
CA LYS A 239 -20.73 -10.75 -18.41
C LYS A 239 -21.20 -9.37 -17.92
N ASP A 240 -21.13 -9.14 -16.62
CA ASP A 240 -21.43 -7.85 -15.98
C ASP A 240 -20.37 -7.59 -14.91
N GLN A 241 -19.72 -6.45 -15.02
CA GLN A 241 -18.62 -6.01 -14.17
C GLN A 241 -19.09 -5.15 -12.98
N SER A 242 -20.41 -5.06 -12.73
CA SER A 242 -20.89 -4.63 -11.40
C SER A 242 -20.46 -5.62 -10.32
N LEU A 243 -20.39 -5.19 -9.06
CA LEU A 243 -20.06 -6.10 -7.96
C LEU A 243 -21.01 -7.32 -7.91
N ALA A 244 -22.32 -7.11 -8.10
CA ALA A 244 -23.27 -8.22 -8.11
C ALA A 244 -23.18 -9.10 -9.37
N GLY A 245 -22.82 -8.53 -10.52
CA GLY A 245 -22.56 -9.28 -11.75
C GLY A 245 -21.36 -10.21 -11.61
N ILE A 246 -20.28 -9.70 -11.02
CA ILE A 246 -19.07 -10.46 -10.70
C ILE A 246 -19.42 -11.58 -9.72
N GLY A 247 -20.05 -11.25 -8.58
CA GLY A 247 -20.45 -12.25 -7.58
C GLY A 247 -21.38 -13.33 -8.16
N THR A 248 -22.31 -12.95 -9.04
CA THR A 248 -23.18 -13.92 -9.72
C THR A 248 -22.40 -14.87 -10.61
N SER A 249 -21.41 -14.36 -11.35
CA SER A 249 -20.53 -15.18 -12.20
C SER A 249 -19.68 -16.12 -11.35
N LEU A 250 -19.12 -15.66 -10.23
CA LEU A 250 -18.37 -16.51 -9.30
C LEU A 250 -19.24 -17.63 -8.73
N ARG A 251 -20.45 -17.34 -8.25
CA ARG A 251 -21.35 -18.38 -7.73
C ARG A 251 -21.72 -19.45 -8.75
N GLN A 252 -21.82 -19.08 -10.03
CA GLN A 252 -22.05 -20.05 -11.12
C GLN A 252 -20.90 -21.05 -11.28
N HIS A 253 -19.67 -20.67 -10.88
CA HIS A 253 -18.49 -21.53 -10.88
C HIS A 253 -18.24 -22.22 -9.52
N GLY A 254 -19.18 -22.11 -8.57
CA GLY A 254 -19.16 -22.86 -7.32
C GLY A 254 -18.60 -22.14 -6.10
N TYR A 255 -18.15 -20.88 -6.24
CA TYR A 255 -17.70 -20.03 -5.14
C TYR A 255 -18.88 -19.68 -4.21
N LYS A 256 -18.68 -19.79 -2.89
CA LYS A 256 -19.76 -19.64 -1.89
C LYS A 256 -19.40 -18.77 -0.70
N TYR A 257 -18.13 -18.74 -0.33
CA TYR A 257 -17.67 -18.09 0.88
C TYR A 257 -16.96 -16.80 0.52
N PHE A 258 -17.65 -15.68 0.74
CA PHE A 258 -17.17 -14.35 0.47
C PHE A 258 -16.66 -13.72 1.75
N GLU A 259 -15.62 -12.93 1.62
CA GLU A 259 -15.14 -12.06 2.67
C GLU A 259 -15.06 -10.60 2.25
N TRP A 260 -15.18 -9.76 3.27
CA TRP A 260 -15.41 -8.33 3.14
C TRP A 260 -14.60 -7.59 4.21
N THR A 261 -14.26 -6.34 3.92
CA THR A 261 -13.71 -5.45 4.94
C THR A 261 -14.81 -4.97 5.90
N GLU A 262 -14.44 -4.78 7.17
CA GLU A 262 -15.25 -4.05 8.16
C GLU A 262 -15.18 -2.53 8.01
N SER A 263 -14.35 -2.00 7.09
CA SER A 263 -14.27 -0.57 6.80
C SER A 263 -15.64 -0.02 6.43
N MET A 264 -16.19 0.80 7.34
CA MET A 264 -17.49 1.44 7.15
C MET A 264 -17.51 2.28 5.87
N PHE A 265 -16.43 3.00 5.55
CA PHE A 265 -16.37 3.85 4.35
C PHE A 265 -16.45 3.04 3.06
N ASP A 266 -15.73 1.93 2.98
CA ASP A 266 -15.76 1.01 1.84
C ASP A 266 -17.18 0.42 1.69
N ASN A 267 -17.79 0.03 2.80
CA ASN A 267 -19.13 -0.55 2.83
C ASN A 267 -20.22 0.45 2.42
N LEU A 268 -20.11 1.72 2.82
CA LEU A 268 -20.98 2.77 2.33
C LEU A 268 -20.86 2.92 0.81
N LEU A 269 -19.65 2.85 0.26
CA LEU A 269 -19.43 2.96 -1.16
C LEU A 269 -20.07 1.80 -1.94
N ILE A 270 -19.96 0.56 -1.44
CA ILE A 270 -20.69 -0.60 -1.97
C ILE A 270 -22.20 -0.34 -1.95
N GLY A 271 -22.72 0.25 -0.86
CA GLY A 271 -24.13 0.67 -0.75
C GLY A 271 -24.54 1.68 -1.82
N THR A 272 -23.67 2.64 -2.17
CA THR A 272 -23.97 3.61 -3.24
C THR A 272 -24.03 2.97 -4.63
N GLU A 273 -23.25 1.91 -4.89
CA GLU A 273 -23.34 1.16 -6.15
C GLU A 273 -24.73 0.52 -6.31
N LYS A 274 -25.27 -0.06 -5.24
CA LYS A 274 -26.62 -0.66 -5.24
C LYS A 274 -27.71 0.34 -5.60
N LEU A 275 -27.51 1.60 -5.26
CA LEU A 275 -28.43 2.70 -5.57
C LEU A 275 -28.21 3.28 -6.98
N ASN A 276 -27.21 2.81 -7.73
CA ASN A 276 -26.73 3.41 -8.98
C ASN A 276 -26.23 4.86 -8.82
N GLU A 277 -25.71 5.18 -7.64
CA GLU A 277 -25.21 6.52 -7.27
C GLU A 277 -23.75 6.43 -6.79
N TYR A 278 -22.94 5.59 -7.46
CA TYR A 278 -21.59 5.28 -7.01
C TYR A 278 -20.74 6.54 -6.78
N GLY A 279 -20.15 6.65 -5.59
CA GLY A 279 -19.35 7.82 -5.22
C GLY A 279 -20.15 9.09 -4.93
N THR A 280 -21.48 9.00 -4.75
CA THR A 280 -22.30 10.14 -4.30
C THR A 280 -21.87 10.67 -2.94
N GLU A 281 -22.20 11.93 -2.64
CA GLU A 281 -21.88 12.54 -1.35
C GLU A 281 -22.85 12.06 -0.28
N ILE A 282 -22.30 11.57 0.82
CA ILE A 282 -23.06 11.07 1.96
C ILE A 282 -23.48 12.27 2.81
N ASN A 283 -24.75 12.33 3.18
CA ASN A 283 -25.35 13.39 3.99
C ASN A 283 -26.43 12.83 4.93
N GLU A 284 -26.95 13.66 5.83
CA GLU A 284 -27.98 13.27 6.80
C GLU A 284 -29.26 12.70 6.18
N LYS A 285 -29.55 13.01 4.92
CA LYS A 285 -30.78 12.57 4.23
C LYS A 285 -30.63 11.19 3.60
N ASN A 286 -29.42 10.82 3.15
CA ASN A 286 -29.21 9.59 2.37
C ASN A 286 -28.44 8.48 3.13
N TYR A 287 -27.71 8.79 4.22
CA TYR A 287 -26.81 7.80 4.82
C TYR A 287 -27.50 6.51 5.27
N LYS A 288 -28.71 6.58 5.83
CA LYS A 288 -29.46 5.39 6.26
C LYS A 288 -29.79 4.49 5.08
N GLN A 289 -30.24 5.09 3.98
CA GLN A 289 -30.55 4.37 2.75
C GLN A 289 -29.30 3.69 2.17
N ILE A 290 -28.14 4.35 2.23
CA ILE A 290 -26.86 3.79 1.77
C ILE A 290 -26.45 2.59 2.63
N VAL A 291 -26.54 2.70 3.96
CA VAL A 291 -26.24 1.59 4.89
C VAL A 291 -27.18 0.40 4.64
N ASP A 292 -28.49 0.65 4.53
CA ASP A 292 -29.46 -0.41 4.24
C ASP A 292 -29.23 -1.02 2.84
N ALA A 293 -28.82 -0.22 1.85
CA ALA A 293 -28.49 -0.68 0.51
C ALA A 293 -27.25 -1.59 0.52
N PHE A 294 -26.21 -1.25 1.28
CA PHE A 294 -25.02 -2.09 1.47
C PHE A 294 -25.40 -3.49 1.99
N ILE A 295 -26.15 -3.55 3.10
CA ILE A 295 -26.57 -4.82 3.72
C ILE A 295 -27.36 -5.70 2.74
N ASN A 296 -28.27 -5.08 1.99
CA ASN A 296 -29.04 -5.78 0.97
C ASN A 296 -28.19 -6.21 -0.23
N TYR A 297 -27.16 -5.42 -0.58
CA TYR A 297 -26.33 -5.69 -1.74
C TYR A 297 -25.37 -6.85 -1.51
N ILE A 298 -24.83 -7.02 -0.31
CA ILE A 298 -24.04 -8.19 0.07
C ILE A 298 -24.79 -9.48 -0.29
N GLY A 299 -26.08 -9.57 0.02
CA GLY A 299 -26.89 -10.74 -0.35
C GLY A 299 -27.08 -10.95 -1.84
N ALA A 300 -27.11 -9.88 -2.65
CA ALA A 300 -27.13 -10.00 -4.10
C ALA A 300 -25.77 -10.47 -4.67
N ILE A 301 -24.66 -10.12 -4.01
CA ILE A 301 -23.30 -10.45 -4.45
C ILE A 301 -22.89 -11.86 -4.01
N SER A 302 -23.15 -12.27 -2.77
CA SER A 302 -22.78 -13.60 -2.28
C SER A 302 -23.89 -14.64 -2.42
N GLY A 303 -25.13 -14.22 -2.68
CA GLY A 303 -26.30 -15.11 -2.73
C GLY A 303 -26.82 -15.52 -1.35
N HIS A 304 -26.22 -15.00 -0.28
CA HIS A 304 -26.56 -15.29 1.12
C HIS A 304 -26.85 -13.99 1.87
N PRO A 305 -27.87 -13.94 2.74
CA PRO A 305 -28.14 -12.74 3.55
C PRO A 305 -26.88 -12.25 4.27
N TYR A 306 -26.75 -10.93 4.46
CA TYR A 306 -25.64 -10.32 5.19
C TYR A 306 -25.35 -11.03 6.53
N THR A 307 -26.39 -11.41 7.26
CA THR A 307 -26.32 -12.07 8.57
C THR A 307 -25.83 -13.52 8.52
N ASP A 308 -25.68 -14.12 7.35
CA ASP A 308 -25.08 -15.46 7.19
C ASP A 308 -23.56 -15.35 7.24
N LEU A 309 -23.03 -15.21 8.46
CA LEU A 309 -21.60 -15.01 8.72
C LEU A 309 -20.73 -16.21 8.34
N LYS A 310 -21.34 -17.35 8.01
CA LYS A 310 -20.61 -18.48 7.44
C LYS A 310 -20.21 -18.20 5.99
N HIS A 311 -21.08 -17.55 5.22
CA HIS A 311 -20.87 -17.25 3.80
C HIS A 311 -20.41 -15.81 3.55
N ASN A 312 -20.60 -14.91 4.51
CA ASN A 312 -20.15 -13.52 4.47
C ASN A 312 -19.29 -13.22 5.71
N VAL A 313 -17.98 -13.38 5.59
CA VAL A 313 -17.04 -13.07 6.68
C VAL A 313 -16.58 -11.63 6.57
N PHE A 314 -16.48 -10.94 7.71
CA PHE A 314 -16.02 -9.55 7.77
C PHE A 314 -14.76 -9.46 8.61
N LYS A 315 -13.74 -8.74 8.11
CA LYS A 315 -12.45 -8.58 8.80
C LYS A 315 -11.98 -7.13 8.79
N THR A 316 -11.22 -6.75 9.81
CA THR A 316 -10.73 -5.37 10.00
C THR A 316 -9.39 -5.12 9.31
N SER A 317 -8.52 -6.14 9.22
CA SER A 317 -7.16 -6.00 8.67
C SER A 317 -7.07 -6.49 7.22
N GLY A 318 -6.35 -5.74 6.37
CA GLY A 318 -6.05 -6.12 4.98
C GLY A 318 -5.22 -7.40 4.90
N LEU A 319 -4.23 -7.54 5.79
CA LEU A 319 -3.41 -8.75 5.89
C LEU A 319 -4.24 -9.99 6.26
N GLU A 320 -5.20 -9.84 7.16
CA GLU A 320 -6.09 -10.95 7.51
C GLU A 320 -7.00 -11.35 6.34
N LEU A 321 -7.45 -10.40 5.51
CA LEU A 321 -8.22 -10.67 4.29
C LEU A 321 -7.35 -11.42 3.27
N ALA A 322 -6.18 -10.89 2.93
CA ALA A 322 -5.26 -11.51 1.99
C ALA A 322 -4.96 -12.98 2.35
N ASN A 323 -4.61 -13.22 3.61
CA ASN A 323 -4.28 -14.56 4.10
C ASN A 323 -5.46 -15.54 4.05
N SER A 324 -6.69 -15.11 4.32
CA SER A 324 -7.83 -16.05 4.27
C SER A 324 -8.21 -16.50 2.88
N VAL A 325 -7.99 -15.68 1.85
CA VAL A 325 -8.22 -16.13 0.47
C VAL A 325 -7.24 -17.26 0.11
N ILE A 326 -6.02 -17.26 0.64
CA ILE A 326 -4.97 -18.21 0.25
C ILE A 326 -4.78 -19.38 1.22
N ASP A 327 -5.22 -19.27 2.47
CA ASP A 327 -5.08 -20.34 3.47
C ASP A 327 -5.91 -21.58 3.07
N PRO A 328 -5.28 -22.77 2.84
CA PRO A 328 -6.00 -24.00 2.49
C PRO A 328 -6.87 -24.57 3.61
N SER A 329 -6.64 -24.16 4.86
CA SER A 329 -7.41 -24.60 6.04
C SER A 329 -8.71 -23.81 6.23
N LEU A 330 -8.82 -22.66 5.58
CA LEU A 330 -9.98 -21.78 5.63
C LEU A 330 -10.93 -22.01 4.45
N ASN A 331 -12.15 -21.50 4.57
CA ASN A 331 -13.20 -21.72 3.57
C ASN A 331 -13.36 -20.52 2.61
N GLN A 332 -12.72 -19.37 2.86
CA GLN A 332 -12.93 -18.17 2.06
C GLN A 332 -12.49 -18.40 0.62
N ASP A 333 -13.40 -18.23 -0.33
CA ASP A 333 -13.15 -18.49 -1.75
C ASP A 333 -12.85 -17.18 -2.51
N VAL A 334 -13.44 -16.07 -2.04
CA VAL A 334 -13.46 -14.76 -2.69
C VAL A 334 -13.31 -13.66 -1.65
N GLY A 335 -12.44 -12.67 -1.90
CA GLY A 335 -12.30 -11.48 -1.07
C GLY A 335 -12.39 -10.17 -1.84
N LEU A 336 -13.04 -9.16 -1.26
CA LEU A 336 -12.97 -7.77 -1.73
C LEU A 336 -11.86 -7.05 -0.97
N LEU A 337 -10.72 -6.88 -1.61
CA LEU A 337 -9.47 -6.39 -1.01
C LEU A 337 -8.82 -5.32 -1.90
N TYR A 338 -7.72 -4.74 -1.43
CA TYR A 338 -6.95 -3.79 -2.24
C TYR A 338 -5.97 -4.53 -3.14
N ASN A 339 -5.66 -3.97 -4.31
CA ASN A 339 -4.81 -4.62 -5.32
C ASN A 339 -3.40 -4.96 -4.81
N GLY A 340 -2.85 -4.19 -3.87
CA GLY A 340 -1.58 -4.51 -3.20
C GLY A 340 -1.67 -5.77 -2.33
N ASP A 341 -2.74 -5.91 -1.53
CA ASP A 341 -3.03 -7.14 -0.78
C ASP A 341 -3.24 -8.35 -1.71
N ALA A 342 -3.79 -8.10 -2.91
CA ALA A 342 -3.95 -9.13 -3.93
C ALA A 342 -2.61 -9.58 -4.52
N LEU A 343 -1.67 -8.65 -4.67
CA LEU A 343 -0.33 -8.93 -5.17
C LEU A 343 0.46 -9.74 -4.13
N ASP A 344 0.39 -9.36 -2.86
CA ASP A 344 0.96 -10.12 -1.75
C ASP A 344 0.38 -11.54 -1.67
N ALA A 345 -0.95 -11.67 -1.74
CA ALA A 345 -1.61 -12.97 -1.81
C ALA A 345 -1.27 -13.77 -3.09
N ASN A 346 -0.80 -13.12 -4.16
CA ASN A 346 -0.36 -13.81 -5.37
C ASN A 346 1.06 -14.39 -5.22
N PHE A 347 1.93 -13.74 -4.44
CA PHE A 347 3.23 -14.25 -3.98
C PHE A 347 3.09 -15.09 -2.70
N SER A 348 2.11 -16.01 -2.71
CA SER A 348 1.67 -16.70 -1.49
C SER A 348 2.69 -17.63 -0.82
N LYS A 349 3.80 -17.97 -1.49
CA LYS A 349 4.81 -18.89 -0.92
C LYS A 349 5.50 -18.33 0.32
N ASP A 350 5.67 -17.01 0.39
CA ASP A 350 6.24 -16.32 1.55
C ASP A 350 5.39 -16.54 2.82
N ASN A 351 4.09 -16.74 2.63
CA ASN A 351 3.13 -17.02 3.69
C ASN A 351 2.93 -18.53 3.90
N TYR A 352 2.90 -19.32 2.82
CA TYR A 352 2.66 -20.76 2.83
C TYR A 352 3.49 -21.49 1.78
N GLU A 353 4.59 -22.13 2.18
CA GLU A 353 5.53 -22.87 1.32
C GLU A 353 4.86 -23.95 0.44
N ILE A 354 3.71 -24.48 0.87
CA ILE A 354 2.93 -25.51 0.16
C ILE A 354 2.18 -25.00 -1.08
N LEU A 355 2.10 -23.69 -1.28
CA LEU A 355 1.37 -23.07 -2.39
C LEU A 355 2.27 -22.89 -3.61
N GLU A 356 1.64 -22.88 -4.80
CA GLU A 356 2.35 -22.48 -6.02
C GLU A 356 2.32 -20.97 -6.14
N GLU A 357 3.51 -20.41 -6.35
CA GLU A 357 3.71 -18.99 -6.54
C GLU A 357 3.06 -18.50 -7.83
N GLU A 358 2.43 -17.34 -7.75
CA GLU A 358 1.74 -16.70 -8.85
C GLU A 358 0.68 -17.58 -9.53
N ASN A 359 0.11 -18.55 -8.80
CA ASN A 359 -0.99 -19.38 -9.30
C ASN A 359 -2.09 -19.63 -8.26
N THR A 360 -2.14 -18.81 -7.20
CA THR A 360 -3.10 -19.00 -6.09
C THR A 360 -4.43 -18.29 -6.33
N ILE A 361 -4.38 -17.04 -6.79
CA ILE A 361 -5.55 -16.19 -6.99
C ILE A 361 -5.58 -15.52 -8.38
N ARG A 362 -6.75 -15.02 -8.75
CA ARG A 362 -7.01 -14.09 -9.86
C ARG A 362 -7.78 -12.89 -9.34
N ILE A 363 -7.73 -11.77 -10.05
CA ILE A 363 -8.48 -10.54 -9.70
C ILE A 363 -9.41 -10.12 -10.83
N ILE A 364 -10.45 -9.38 -10.47
CA ILE A 364 -11.29 -8.60 -11.38
C ILE A 364 -11.62 -7.26 -10.70
N ARG A 365 -11.49 -6.16 -11.44
CA ARG A 365 -11.84 -4.81 -10.98
C ARG A 365 -13.33 -4.55 -11.25
N PRO A 366 -14.14 -4.18 -10.26
CA PRO A 366 -15.49 -3.71 -10.54
C PRO A 366 -15.47 -2.50 -11.49
N LYS A 367 -16.42 -2.39 -12.43
CA LYS A 367 -16.48 -1.30 -13.41
C LYS A 367 -16.52 0.10 -12.78
N ASN A 368 -17.14 0.17 -11.60
CA ASN A 368 -17.15 1.31 -10.72
C ASN A 368 -16.20 0.98 -9.58
N ASN A 369 -15.02 1.58 -9.57
CA ASN A 369 -13.94 1.20 -8.66
C ASN A 369 -13.57 2.34 -7.71
N LEU A 370 -13.02 1.97 -6.55
CA LEU A 370 -12.47 2.88 -5.57
C LEU A 370 -10.96 2.91 -5.71
N THR A 371 -10.38 4.11 -5.74
CA THR A 371 -8.97 4.33 -5.49
C THR A 371 -8.82 5.01 -4.12
N LEU A 372 -7.98 4.43 -3.28
CA LEU A 372 -7.53 5.01 -2.01
C LEU A 372 -6.14 5.60 -2.21
N LEU A 373 -5.91 6.77 -1.61
CA LEU A 373 -4.58 7.38 -1.53
C LEU A 373 -4.23 7.59 -0.07
N ASP A 374 -3.13 6.99 0.36
CA ASP A 374 -2.58 7.17 1.70
C ASP A 374 -1.34 8.07 1.65
N GLY A 375 -1.09 8.77 2.75
CA GLY A 375 0.01 9.71 2.81
C GLY A 375 0.43 10.11 4.21
N TRP A 376 1.69 10.51 4.32
CA TRP A 376 2.27 11.01 5.57
C TRP A 376 1.81 12.43 5.86
N VAL A 377 1.27 12.64 7.05
CA VAL A 377 0.88 13.96 7.58
C VAL A 377 1.73 14.33 8.78
N ILE A 378 1.90 15.63 9.00
CA ILE A 378 2.56 16.18 10.18
C ILE A 378 1.59 17.13 10.86
N LEU A 379 1.42 16.98 12.17
CA LEU A 379 0.49 17.82 12.93
C LEU A 379 1.01 19.26 13.05
N ALA A 380 0.08 20.21 13.02
CA ALA A 380 0.37 21.64 13.18
C ALA A 380 0.97 21.98 14.55
N SER A 381 0.71 21.16 15.56
CA SER A 381 1.28 21.30 16.92
C SER A 381 2.73 20.83 17.02
N THR A 382 3.29 20.19 15.98
CA THR A 382 4.65 19.66 16.00
C THR A 382 5.68 20.79 15.86
N PRO A 383 6.62 20.93 16.82
CA PRO A 383 7.69 21.92 16.73
C PRO A 383 8.59 21.77 15.49
N GLU A 384 9.18 22.87 15.02
CA GLU A 384 10.00 22.88 13.80
C GLU A 384 11.24 21.97 13.91
N ASP A 385 11.94 21.96 15.04
CA ASP A 385 13.10 21.09 15.26
C ASP A 385 12.75 19.60 15.18
N THR A 386 11.59 19.24 15.73
CA THR A 386 11.04 17.87 15.68
C THR A 386 10.58 17.53 14.27
N THR A 387 10.00 18.49 13.56
CA THR A 387 9.56 18.35 12.16
C THR A 387 10.76 18.14 11.23
N ASP A 388 11.85 18.89 11.42
CA ASP A 388 13.08 18.76 10.64
C ASP A 388 13.76 17.41 10.87
N LYS A 389 13.77 16.96 12.14
CA LYS A 389 14.22 15.63 12.49
C LYS A 389 13.37 14.56 11.81
N LEU A 390 12.04 14.71 11.84
CA LEU A 390 11.11 13.79 11.20
C LEU A 390 11.34 13.73 9.68
N TYR A 391 11.54 14.86 9.00
CA TYR A 391 11.85 14.88 7.56
C TYR A 391 13.11 14.06 7.26
N HIS A 392 14.19 14.27 8.03
CA HIS A 392 15.41 13.50 7.85
C HIS A 392 15.19 12.00 8.07
N THR A 393 14.48 11.63 9.14
CA THR A 393 14.18 10.23 9.44
C THR A 393 13.30 9.60 8.35
N LEU A 394 12.24 10.27 7.87
CA LEU A 394 11.38 9.77 6.79
C LEU A 394 12.16 9.60 5.48
N TYR A 395 13.05 10.53 5.16
CA TYR A 395 13.93 10.40 4.00
C TYR A 395 14.81 9.15 4.13
N GLU A 396 15.60 9.02 5.20
CA GLU A 396 16.53 7.88 5.35
C GLU A 396 15.83 6.53 5.54
N SER A 397 14.59 6.50 6.01
CA SER A 397 13.84 5.25 6.27
C SER A 397 12.94 4.80 5.13
N ILE A 398 12.36 5.74 4.37
CA ILE A 398 11.30 5.44 3.39
C ILE A 398 11.60 6.07 2.04
N PHE A 399 11.87 7.37 1.97
CA PHE A 399 11.83 8.09 0.69
C PHE A 399 13.17 8.21 -0.03
N LYS A 400 14.27 7.80 0.58
CA LYS A 400 15.58 7.80 -0.07
C LYS A 400 15.56 6.92 -1.30
N GLY A 401 16.00 7.48 -2.41
CA GLY A 401 15.91 6.88 -3.73
C GLY A 401 14.88 7.57 -4.63
N GLU A 402 13.84 8.20 -4.08
CA GLU A 402 12.85 8.94 -4.91
C GLU A 402 13.46 10.15 -5.63
N ASP A 403 14.52 10.70 -5.07
CA ASP A 403 15.30 11.78 -5.66
C ASP A 403 16.25 11.32 -6.78
N PHE A 404 16.59 10.03 -6.84
CA PHE A 404 17.47 9.45 -7.86
C PHE A 404 16.84 9.52 -9.25
N THR A 405 17.67 9.62 -10.28
CA THR A 405 17.28 9.27 -11.65
C THR A 405 17.02 7.77 -11.77
N LEU A 406 16.32 7.34 -12.83
CA LEU A 406 16.07 5.92 -13.05
C LEU A 406 17.37 5.11 -13.23
N ASP A 407 18.41 5.70 -13.83
CA ASP A 407 19.74 5.09 -13.95
C ASP A 407 20.43 4.95 -12.59
N GLU A 408 20.31 5.95 -11.71
CA GLU A 408 20.84 5.88 -10.35
C GLU A 408 20.09 4.84 -9.51
N MET A 409 18.76 4.77 -9.60
CA MET A 409 17.97 3.71 -8.96
C MET A 409 18.46 2.33 -9.39
N LEU A 410 18.63 2.12 -10.70
CA LEU A 410 19.16 0.87 -11.26
C LEU A 410 20.56 0.56 -10.73
N LYS A 411 21.48 1.51 -10.74
CA LYS A 411 22.86 1.30 -10.28
C LYS A 411 22.96 1.03 -8.78
N HIS A 412 22.10 1.65 -7.97
CA HIS A 412 22.09 1.44 -6.53
C HIS A 412 21.45 0.10 -6.14
N THR A 413 20.49 -0.38 -6.91
CA THR A 413 19.81 -1.67 -6.67
C THR A 413 20.51 -2.85 -7.35
N ALA A 414 21.29 -2.64 -8.40
CA ALA A 414 22.01 -3.69 -9.09
C ALA A 414 23.28 -4.10 -8.34
N VAL A 415 23.40 -5.38 -8.00
CA VAL A 415 24.55 -5.97 -7.31
C VAL A 415 25.28 -6.97 -8.20
N GLU A 416 26.61 -6.88 -8.23
CA GLU A 416 27.44 -7.82 -8.98
C GLU A 416 27.30 -9.22 -8.36
N THR A 417 26.90 -10.18 -9.18
CA THR A 417 26.59 -11.54 -8.76
C THR A 417 27.35 -12.54 -9.60
N LYS A 418 28.01 -13.50 -8.94
CA LYS A 418 28.74 -14.60 -9.59
C LYS A 418 27.87 -15.83 -9.68
N TYR A 419 28.07 -16.62 -10.73
CA TYR A 419 27.34 -17.87 -10.93
C TYR A 419 28.27 -18.96 -11.47
N ASN A 420 27.90 -20.23 -11.27
CA ASN A 420 28.60 -21.39 -11.81
C ASN A 420 27.72 -22.30 -12.67
N TRP A 421 26.42 -22.03 -12.69
CA TRP A 421 25.43 -22.77 -13.45
C TRP A 421 24.50 -21.79 -14.14
N LYS A 422 24.17 -22.05 -15.41
CA LYS A 422 23.23 -21.25 -16.19
C LYS A 422 22.13 -22.15 -16.74
N LEU A 423 20.89 -21.70 -16.67
CA LEU A 423 19.77 -22.38 -17.33
C LEU A 423 19.91 -22.25 -18.85
N ASN A 424 19.82 -23.37 -19.56
CA ASN A 424 19.72 -23.38 -21.01
C ASN A 424 18.23 -23.45 -21.39
N ASP A 425 17.70 -22.35 -21.90
CA ASP A 425 16.27 -22.18 -22.24
C ASP A 425 15.76 -23.19 -23.28
N GLU A 426 16.62 -23.72 -24.16
CA GLU A 426 16.22 -24.72 -25.15
C GLU A 426 16.05 -26.12 -24.55
N THR A 427 16.80 -26.42 -23.49
CA THR A 427 16.84 -27.77 -22.89
C THR A 427 16.18 -27.86 -21.53
N GLU A 428 15.84 -26.70 -20.93
CA GLU A 428 15.32 -26.54 -19.57
C GLU A 428 16.23 -27.20 -18.52
N LYS A 429 17.54 -27.18 -18.73
CA LYS A 429 18.53 -27.78 -17.84
C LYS A 429 19.62 -26.79 -17.48
N TYR A 430 20.11 -26.92 -16.25
CA TYR A 430 21.29 -26.20 -15.79
C TYR A 430 22.56 -26.82 -16.37
N GLU A 431 23.37 -25.97 -16.99
CA GLU A 431 24.68 -26.32 -17.51
C GLU A 431 25.77 -25.62 -16.70
N LYS A 432 26.89 -26.30 -16.49
CA LYS A 432 28.02 -25.75 -15.76
C LYS A 432 28.69 -24.66 -16.61
N GLN A 433 28.46 -23.42 -16.24
CA GLN A 433 29.01 -22.24 -16.88
C GLN A 433 29.27 -21.19 -15.79
N SER A 434 30.54 -20.81 -15.63
CA SER A 434 30.90 -19.77 -14.67
C SER A 434 30.93 -18.40 -15.33
N GLY A 435 30.44 -17.40 -14.61
CA GLY A 435 30.45 -16.01 -15.05
C GLY A 435 30.07 -15.05 -13.93
N GLN A 436 29.87 -13.80 -14.32
CA GLN A 436 29.33 -12.76 -13.46
C GLN A 436 28.31 -11.93 -14.24
N GLY A 437 27.40 -11.29 -13.52
CA GLY A 437 26.47 -10.31 -14.05
C GLY A 437 25.91 -9.45 -12.93
N TYR A 438 24.77 -8.82 -13.16
CA TYR A 438 24.08 -8.03 -12.14
C TYR A 438 22.71 -8.60 -11.87
N SER A 439 22.35 -8.71 -10.59
CA SER A 439 20.99 -9.02 -10.11
C SER A 439 20.45 -7.84 -9.29
N PHE A 440 19.17 -7.84 -8.94
CA PHE A 440 18.59 -6.82 -8.08
C PHE A 440 18.72 -7.19 -6.60
N ASP A 441 19.13 -6.22 -5.79
CA ASP A 441 18.98 -6.18 -4.34
C ASP A 441 18.18 -4.91 -4.00
N PHE A 442 16.87 -5.07 -3.80
CA PHE A 442 16.01 -3.94 -3.45
C PHE A 442 16.27 -3.42 -2.04
N SER A 443 16.92 -4.19 -1.16
CA SER A 443 17.20 -3.77 0.23
C SER A 443 18.24 -2.64 0.33
N SER A 444 18.98 -2.37 -0.75
CA SER A 444 20.03 -1.35 -0.78
C SER A 444 19.50 0.09 -0.83
N VAL A 445 18.25 0.28 -1.27
CA VAL A 445 17.60 1.59 -1.41
C VAL A 445 16.29 1.59 -0.61
N PRO A 446 16.11 2.49 0.37
CA PRO A 446 14.96 2.42 1.29
C PRO A 446 13.60 2.45 0.61
N SER A 447 13.40 3.32 -0.38
CA SER A 447 12.14 3.34 -1.16
C SER A 447 11.88 2.03 -1.90
N MET A 448 12.95 1.33 -2.28
CA MET A 448 12.84 0.07 -3.01
C MET A 448 12.56 -1.11 -2.08
N GLU A 449 13.30 -1.20 -0.99
CA GLU A 449 13.08 -2.18 0.10
C GLU A 449 11.65 -2.09 0.62
N ASN A 450 11.15 -0.87 0.79
CA ASN A 450 9.82 -0.63 1.31
C ASN A 450 8.72 -1.09 0.35
N PHE A 451 8.91 -0.91 -0.96
CA PHE A 451 7.99 -1.49 -1.94
C PHE A 451 8.06 -3.01 -1.94
N ASP A 452 9.26 -3.59 -1.99
CA ASP A 452 9.46 -5.05 -2.04
C ASP A 452 8.83 -5.75 -0.82
N TYR A 453 8.82 -5.08 0.33
CA TYR A 453 8.17 -5.57 1.54
C TYR A 453 6.63 -5.48 1.53
N ILE A 454 6.04 -4.43 0.94
CA ILE A 454 4.60 -4.12 1.07
C ILE A 454 3.81 -4.47 -0.19
N ASN A 455 4.44 -4.41 -1.37
CA ASN A 455 3.85 -4.61 -2.69
C ASN A 455 2.75 -3.61 -3.08
N TYR A 456 2.72 -2.43 -2.46
CA TYR A 456 1.71 -1.40 -2.74
C TYR A 456 2.19 -0.39 -3.77
N THR A 457 1.31 0.07 -4.65
CA THR A 457 1.70 0.87 -5.81
C THR A 457 2.22 2.25 -5.38
N PRO A 458 3.49 2.60 -5.68
CA PRO A 458 4.05 3.90 -5.33
C PRO A 458 3.32 5.06 -6.01
N THR A 459 3.28 6.19 -5.32
CA THR A 459 2.70 7.44 -5.84
C THR A 459 3.71 8.28 -6.64
N PHE A 460 5.00 8.16 -6.31
CA PHE A 460 6.10 8.80 -7.05
C PHE A 460 6.26 8.19 -8.43
N GLN A 461 6.46 9.05 -9.44
CA GLN A 461 6.52 8.62 -10.84
C GLN A 461 7.69 7.67 -11.11
N LYS A 462 8.87 7.96 -10.55
CA LYS A 462 10.10 7.22 -10.87
C LYS A 462 10.09 5.82 -10.29
N SER A 463 9.79 5.66 -8.99
CA SER A 463 9.65 4.33 -8.39
C SER A 463 8.56 3.52 -9.08
N TYR A 464 7.44 4.15 -9.44
CA TYR A 464 6.40 3.47 -10.21
C TYR A 464 6.90 2.94 -11.57
N ASP A 465 7.58 3.77 -12.35
CA ASP A 465 8.13 3.37 -13.65
C ASP A 465 9.22 2.30 -13.52
N PHE A 466 10.04 2.41 -12.46
CA PHE A 466 11.11 1.47 -12.18
C PHE A 466 10.55 0.07 -11.90
N PHE A 467 9.62 -0.06 -10.94
CA PHE A 467 9.02 -1.35 -10.61
C PHE A 467 8.19 -1.92 -11.74
N ARG A 468 7.39 -1.10 -12.41
CA ARG A 468 6.63 -1.53 -13.59
C ARG A 468 7.52 -2.18 -14.65
N LYS A 469 8.74 -1.70 -14.81
CA LYS A 469 9.69 -2.21 -15.81
C LYS A 469 10.47 -3.42 -15.33
N PHE A 470 11.01 -3.37 -14.11
CA PHE A 470 12.04 -4.30 -13.68
C PHE A 470 11.59 -5.36 -12.69
N TYR A 471 10.57 -5.07 -11.87
CA TYR A 471 10.06 -6.03 -10.88
C TYR A 471 9.32 -7.19 -11.54
N PHE A 472 8.61 -6.88 -12.62
CA PHE A 472 7.81 -7.83 -13.41
C PHE A 472 8.52 -8.17 -14.72
N ASN A 473 9.84 -8.40 -14.67
CA ASN A 473 10.65 -8.64 -15.86
C ASN A 473 10.92 -10.13 -16.09
N ASP A 474 10.46 -10.65 -17.23
CA ASP A 474 10.75 -12.03 -17.66
C ASP A 474 12.06 -12.15 -18.45
N ASP A 475 12.57 -11.04 -18.99
CA ASP A 475 13.81 -11.02 -19.78
C ASP A 475 15.04 -10.99 -18.86
N VAL A 476 15.31 -12.12 -18.23
CA VAL A 476 16.44 -12.35 -17.32
C VAL A 476 17.16 -13.65 -17.68
N ALA A 477 18.43 -13.76 -17.34
CA ALA A 477 19.11 -15.04 -17.35
C ALA A 477 19.00 -15.70 -15.97
N THR A 478 18.40 -16.89 -15.92
CA THR A 478 18.35 -17.69 -14.70
C THR A 478 19.67 -18.45 -14.49
N VAL A 479 20.32 -18.20 -13.37
CA VAL A 479 21.61 -18.81 -13.00
C VAL A 479 21.57 -19.33 -11.56
N LYS A 480 22.58 -20.12 -11.17
CA LYS A 480 22.81 -20.53 -9.78
C LYS A 480 24.27 -20.43 -9.41
N GLU A 481 24.54 -20.09 -8.14
CA GLU A 481 25.91 -20.12 -7.61
C GLU A 481 26.41 -21.57 -7.48
N ASN A 482 25.54 -22.49 -7.06
CA ASN A 482 25.84 -23.92 -6.89
C ASN A 482 24.71 -24.76 -7.52
N GLU A 483 24.95 -26.05 -7.80
CA GLU A 483 23.98 -26.92 -8.49
C GLU A 483 22.63 -26.98 -7.75
N ASP A 484 22.71 -27.10 -6.42
CA ASP A 484 21.57 -27.11 -5.49
C ASP A 484 21.25 -25.73 -4.90
N GLY A 485 21.83 -24.65 -5.46
CA GLY A 485 21.58 -23.30 -4.99
C GLY A 485 20.24 -22.73 -5.46
N ASP A 486 19.84 -21.62 -4.84
CA ASP A 486 18.68 -20.85 -5.25
C ASP A 486 18.89 -20.22 -6.64
N GLU A 487 17.78 -20.00 -7.33
CA GLU A 487 17.78 -19.33 -8.63
C GLU A 487 18.08 -17.84 -8.47
N ILE A 488 18.92 -17.32 -9.35
CA ILE A 488 19.31 -15.92 -9.42
C ILE A 488 18.97 -15.41 -10.81
N TYR A 489 18.30 -14.27 -10.88
CA TYR A 489 17.92 -13.63 -12.13
C TYR A 489 18.90 -12.52 -12.48
N LEU A 490 19.66 -12.69 -13.56
CA LEU A 490 20.63 -11.70 -14.03
C LEU A 490 20.04 -10.82 -15.14
N LEU A 491 20.39 -9.54 -15.08
CA LEU A 491 19.96 -8.53 -16.05
C LEU A 491 20.59 -8.75 -17.42
N LEU A 492 19.76 -8.59 -18.45
CA LEU A 492 20.14 -8.70 -19.86
C LEU A 492 20.18 -7.31 -20.52
N ASN A 493 21.05 -7.15 -21.51
CA ASN A 493 21.00 -6.01 -22.43
C ASN A 493 20.00 -6.28 -23.58
N LYS A 494 19.77 -5.28 -24.44
CA LYS A 494 18.87 -5.41 -25.61
C LYS A 494 19.25 -6.50 -26.61
N ASP A 495 20.49 -6.99 -26.58
CA ASP A 495 20.97 -8.11 -27.40
C ASP A 495 20.81 -9.46 -26.68
N SER A 496 20.07 -9.51 -25.57
CA SER A 496 19.84 -10.70 -24.73
C SER A 496 21.12 -11.28 -24.12
N GLN A 497 22.13 -10.44 -23.88
CA GLN A 497 23.38 -10.84 -23.25
C GLN A 497 23.41 -10.39 -21.78
N ILE A 498 23.96 -11.24 -20.91
CA ILE A 498 24.17 -10.90 -19.49
C ILE A 498 25.03 -9.64 -19.42
N ILE A 499 24.54 -8.63 -18.69
CA ILE A 499 25.28 -7.38 -18.47
C ILE A 499 26.42 -7.68 -17.51
N THR A 500 27.66 -7.44 -17.95
CA THR A 500 28.86 -7.61 -17.12
C THR A 500 29.59 -6.29 -16.85
N ASN A 501 29.27 -5.23 -17.59
CA ASN A 501 29.85 -3.90 -17.44
C ASN A 501 28.84 -2.97 -16.76
N PRO A 502 29.19 -2.33 -15.62
CA PRO A 502 28.27 -1.42 -14.92
C PRO A 502 27.88 -0.19 -15.76
N ASP A 503 28.67 0.20 -16.76
CA ASP A 503 28.31 1.31 -17.66
C ASP A 503 27.15 0.99 -18.62
N ASP A 504 26.79 -0.30 -18.74
CA ASP A 504 25.63 -0.76 -19.50
C ASP A 504 24.36 -0.91 -18.65
N LEU A 505 24.47 -0.69 -17.33
CA LEU A 505 23.33 -0.54 -16.43
C LEU A 505 22.71 0.85 -16.59
N THR A 506 21.99 1.04 -17.69
CA THR A 506 21.11 2.18 -17.89
C THR A 506 19.69 1.72 -18.14
N PHE A 507 18.73 2.51 -17.69
CA PHE A 507 17.32 2.21 -17.73
C PHE A 507 16.89 1.77 -19.14
N ASP A 508 17.36 2.45 -20.18
CA ASP A 508 16.97 2.16 -21.57
C ASP A 508 17.74 0.99 -22.21
N LYS A 509 18.94 0.66 -21.72
CA LYS A 509 19.76 -0.43 -22.27
C LYS A 509 19.42 -1.79 -21.70
N VAL A 510 18.91 -1.86 -20.47
CA VAL A 510 18.45 -3.11 -19.88
C VAL A 510 17.20 -3.60 -20.63
N LEU A 511 17.25 -4.85 -21.07
CA LEU A 511 16.11 -5.55 -21.63
C LEU A 511 15.14 -5.87 -20.50
N ALA A 512 13.88 -5.49 -20.69
CA ALA A 512 12.86 -5.77 -19.71
C ALA A 512 11.48 -5.80 -20.36
N ASN A 513 10.81 -6.94 -20.29
CA ASN A 513 9.43 -7.13 -20.74
C ASN A 513 8.69 -8.10 -19.80
N ALA A 514 7.41 -7.81 -19.58
CA ALA A 514 6.47 -8.75 -18.99
C ALA A 514 5.70 -9.43 -20.14
N SER A 515 5.88 -10.74 -20.29
CA SER A 515 5.29 -11.55 -21.36
C SER A 515 4.71 -12.87 -20.85
N ASP A 516 5.25 -13.43 -19.76
CA ASP A 516 4.69 -14.62 -19.15
C ASP A 516 3.28 -14.31 -18.58
N PRO A 517 2.28 -15.19 -18.79
CA PRO A 517 0.94 -14.98 -18.26
C PRO A 517 0.86 -14.80 -16.74
N LYS A 518 1.77 -15.39 -15.96
CA LYS A 518 1.87 -15.22 -14.50
C LYS A 518 2.41 -13.82 -14.17
N THR A 519 3.50 -13.41 -14.83
CA THR A 519 4.09 -12.08 -14.66
C THR A 519 3.13 -10.97 -15.07
N LEU A 520 2.42 -11.12 -16.21
CA LEU A 520 1.39 -10.18 -16.65
C LEU A 520 0.22 -10.08 -15.65
N LYS A 521 -0.09 -11.17 -14.94
CA LYS A 521 -1.09 -11.16 -13.86
C LYS A 521 -0.58 -10.39 -12.64
N SER A 522 0.67 -10.61 -12.22
CA SER A 522 1.30 -9.87 -11.11
C SER A 522 1.38 -8.36 -11.44
N LEU A 523 1.79 -8.02 -12.65
CA LEU A 523 1.78 -6.65 -13.16
C LEU A 523 0.37 -6.05 -13.18
N ASN A 524 -0.65 -6.80 -13.62
CA ASN A 524 -2.04 -6.36 -13.56
C ASN A 524 -2.51 -6.03 -12.13
N MET A 525 -2.05 -6.77 -11.12
CA MET A 525 -2.37 -6.50 -9.72
C MET A 525 -1.62 -5.25 -9.22
N TYR A 526 -0.36 -5.06 -9.63
CA TYR A 526 0.42 -3.87 -9.30
C TYR A 526 -0.16 -2.56 -9.85
N LEU A 527 -0.70 -2.58 -11.07
CA LEU A 527 -1.16 -1.36 -11.74
C LEU A 527 -2.45 -0.80 -11.10
N THR A 528 -2.44 0.48 -10.77
CA THR A 528 -3.62 1.23 -10.24
C THR A 528 -4.16 2.20 -11.26
N GLN A 529 -5.46 2.52 -11.15
CA GLN A 529 -6.14 3.50 -12.00
C GLN A 529 -6.10 3.16 -13.51
N GLN A 530 -6.09 1.87 -13.84
CA GLN A 530 -6.10 1.38 -15.23
C GLN A 530 -7.39 1.80 -15.95
N PRO A 531 -7.33 2.39 -17.16
CA PRO A 531 -8.54 2.86 -17.86
C PRO A 531 -9.48 1.73 -18.30
N GLU A 532 -8.95 0.52 -18.51
CA GLU A 532 -9.70 -0.64 -18.97
C GLU A 532 -9.13 -1.95 -18.41
N GLN A 533 -9.94 -3.01 -18.42
CA GLN A 533 -9.54 -4.39 -18.10
C GLN A 533 -10.25 -5.36 -19.05
N THR A 534 -9.70 -6.57 -19.28
CA THR A 534 -10.41 -7.58 -20.08
C THR A 534 -11.60 -8.15 -19.32
N LEU A 535 -12.59 -8.70 -20.03
CA LEU A 535 -13.76 -9.35 -19.39
C LEU A 535 -13.38 -10.57 -18.53
N ARG A 536 -12.12 -11.02 -18.55
CA ARG A 536 -11.59 -12.08 -17.69
C ARG A 536 -10.78 -11.57 -16.50
N GLY A 537 -10.60 -10.26 -16.40
CA GLY A 537 -9.79 -9.64 -15.34
C GLY A 537 -8.30 -9.57 -15.65
N ASN A 538 -7.88 -9.80 -16.89
CA ASN A 538 -6.47 -9.71 -17.30
C ASN A 538 -6.08 -8.29 -17.68
N LEU A 539 -4.78 -8.00 -17.64
CA LEU A 539 -4.21 -6.77 -18.22
C LEU A 539 -4.54 -6.75 -19.72
N PRO A 540 -5.12 -5.67 -20.27
CA PRO A 540 -5.34 -5.56 -21.70
C PRO A 540 -4.02 -5.50 -22.46
N THR A 541 -3.80 -6.47 -23.36
CA THR A 541 -2.64 -6.53 -24.25
C THR A 541 -3.11 -6.70 -25.70
N GLU A 542 -2.18 -6.63 -26.64
CA GLU A 542 -2.49 -6.88 -28.05
C GLU A 542 -2.86 -8.35 -28.32
N GLU A 543 -2.39 -9.26 -27.47
CA GLU A 543 -2.55 -10.71 -27.60
C GLU A 543 -3.93 -11.20 -27.13
N ASN A 544 -4.61 -10.45 -26.26
CA ASN A 544 -5.89 -10.85 -25.65
C ASN A 544 -7.07 -9.96 -26.05
N LYS A 545 -7.01 -9.31 -27.22
CA LYS A 545 -8.08 -8.44 -27.73
C LYS A 545 -9.44 -9.15 -27.85
N ASP A 546 -9.44 -10.45 -28.10
CA ASP A 546 -10.62 -11.29 -28.26
C ASP A 546 -11.35 -11.59 -26.93
N GLU A 547 -10.70 -11.37 -25.78
CA GLU A 547 -11.34 -11.50 -24.47
C GLU A 547 -12.45 -10.46 -24.26
N GLY A 548 -12.43 -9.37 -25.03
CA GLY A 548 -13.27 -8.19 -24.84
C GLY A 548 -12.76 -7.34 -23.67
N ARG A 549 -13.10 -6.05 -23.68
CA ARG A 549 -12.64 -5.06 -22.70
C ARG A 549 -13.81 -4.25 -22.17
N TYR A 550 -13.67 -3.72 -20.97
CA TYR A 550 -14.61 -2.75 -20.39
C TYR A 550 -13.83 -1.61 -19.75
N SER A 551 -14.44 -0.43 -19.75
CA SER A 551 -13.87 0.76 -19.13
C SER A 551 -14.08 0.74 -17.62
N LEU A 552 -13.06 1.18 -16.90
CA LEU A 552 -13.10 1.36 -15.45
C LEU A 552 -13.35 2.83 -15.12
N THR A 553 -14.23 3.07 -14.16
CA THR A 553 -14.52 4.40 -13.61
C THR A 553 -14.06 4.45 -12.16
N TYR A 554 -13.16 5.36 -11.86
CA TYR A 554 -12.59 5.51 -10.51
C TYR A 554 -13.24 6.64 -9.73
N THR A 555 -13.63 6.32 -8.50
CA THR A 555 -14.07 7.28 -7.49
C THR A 555 -13.10 7.29 -6.30
N PHE A 556 -13.37 8.18 -5.36
CA PHE A 556 -12.62 8.35 -4.13
C PHE A 556 -13.59 8.56 -2.96
N LEU A 557 -13.11 8.35 -1.74
CA LEU A 557 -13.91 8.57 -0.53
C LEU A 557 -14.00 10.07 -0.22
N LYS A 558 -15.21 10.56 0.06
CA LYS A 558 -15.40 11.98 0.37
C LYS A 558 -15.23 12.20 1.87
N PRO A 559 -14.65 13.33 2.31
CA PRO A 559 -14.59 13.66 3.73
C PRO A 559 -16.00 13.79 4.31
N ILE A 560 -16.21 13.28 5.52
CA ILE A 560 -17.49 13.34 6.26
C ILE A 560 -17.25 14.13 7.56
N ASP A 561 -18.12 15.08 7.88
CA ASP A 561 -18.05 15.80 9.14
C ASP A 561 -18.32 14.91 10.36
N GLU A 562 -17.89 15.33 11.55
CA GLU A 562 -17.97 14.49 12.76
C GLU A 562 -19.41 14.17 13.17
N HIS A 563 -20.32 15.12 13.00
CA HIS A 563 -21.71 14.93 13.39
C HIS A 563 -22.33 13.84 12.52
N LEU A 564 -22.20 13.97 11.21
CA LEU A 564 -22.67 12.98 10.27
C LEU A 564 -21.94 11.64 10.45
N LEU A 565 -20.62 11.64 10.65
CA LEU A 565 -19.85 10.43 10.90
C LEU A 565 -20.36 9.67 12.14
N SER A 566 -20.70 10.39 13.21
CA SER A 566 -21.30 9.81 14.42
C SER A 566 -22.67 9.20 14.16
N LEU A 567 -23.53 9.88 13.40
CA LEU A 567 -24.84 9.36 12.98
C LEU A 567 -24.70 8.08 12.14
N ILE A 568 -23.77 8.08 11.18
CA ILE A 568 -23.48 6.94 10.33
C ILE A 568 -22.98 5.77 11.18
N ARG A 569 -21.96 5.98 12.01
CA ARG A 569 -21.39 4.92 12.88
C ARG A 569 -22.45 4.29 13.77
N THR A 570 -23.31 5.12 14.38
CA THR A 570 -24.40 4.63 15.24
C THR A 570 -25.37 3.75 14.46
N TYR A 571 -25.85 4.22 13.31
CA TYR A 571 -26.80 3.46 12.49
C TYR A 571 -26.17 2.21 11.87
N TYR A 572 -24.94 2.33 11.36
CA TYR A 572 -24.18 1.23 10.78
C TYR A 572 -23.96 0.11 11.81
N THR A 573 -23.53 0.45 13.03
CA THR A 573 -23.34 -0.53 14.11
C THR A 573 -24.66 -1.20 14.48
N LEU A 574 -25.74 -0.43 14.61
CA LEU A 574 -27.09 -0.97 14.90
C LEU A 574 -27.58 -1.97 13.86
N LYS A 575 -27.12 -1.85 12.61
CA LYS A 575 -27.58 -2.65 11.47
C LYS A 575 -26.65 -3.83 11.12
N THR A 576 -25.40 -3.79 11.55
CA THR A 576 -24.38 -4.77 11.18
C THR A 576 -23.96 -5.68 12.33
N LYS A 577 -24.12 -5.24 13.59
CA LYS A 577 -23.67 -5.99 14.78
C LYS A 577 -24.81 -6.51 15.66
N ASN A 578 -26.05 -6.08 15.43
CA ASN A 578 -27.26 -6.61 16.06
C ASN A 578 -28.08 -7.41 15.05
#